data_AF-A0A2V2UE14-F1
#
_entry.id   AF-A0A2V2UE14-F1
#
_cell.length_a   1.000
_cell.length_b   1.000
_cell.length_c   1.000
_cell.angle_alpha   90.00
_cell.angle_beta   90.00
_cell.angle_gamma   90.00
#
_symmetry.space_group_name_H-M   'P 1'
#
loop_
_entity.id
_entity.type
_entity.pdbx_description
1 polymer ?
#
loop_
_entity_poly.entity_id
_entity_poly.type
_entity_poly.pdbx_seq_one_letter_code
_entity_poly.pdbx_strand_id
1 'polypeptide(L)'
;MDDVQKDEIGKEKRFEKDINVQNQSISRKKSPHWLKSLGPGVITGASDDDPSGIATDSQAGAQFGFGMLWMALFQYPMMTVIQEMCVRIGLITGNGLTTVIKRRYSKVVFPLTSLLLIANTINIGADIGAMAASVRLVFPQLPIIIATLSFTVFIVASQVLVPYNKYVKILKYLAISLFAYIITAVIAGGNWNQLLASSIIPHIEFTPAFAMMFVAKLVKITQVVVVVSLGQRFLEKKLRLCDQIPLLAWHFHR
;
A
#
# COMPACT_ATOMS: atom_id res chain seq x y z
N MET A 1 -36.27 -32.65 -54.89
CA MET A 1 -36.15 -31.21 -54.59
C MET A 1 -35.96 -30.94 -53.09
N ASP A 2 -36.00 -31.97 -52.23
CA ASP A 2 -36.04 -31.81 -50.76
C ASP A 2 -34.68 -31.80 -50.06
N ASP A 3 -33.61 -32.25 -50.73
CA ASP A 3 -32.27 -32.35 -50.12
C ASP A 3 -31.48 -31.03 -50.17
N VAL A 4 -31.65 -30.24 -51.24
CA VAL A 4 -30.99 -28.93 -51.38
C VAL A 4 -31.51 -27.94 -50.33
N GLN A 5 -32.79 -28.03 -49.99
CA GLN A 5 -33.43 -27.12 -49.04
C GLN A 5 -33.05 -27.42 -47.58
N LYS A 6 -32.74 -28.69 -47.25
CA LYS A 6 -32.22 -29.07 -45.93
C LYS A 6 -30.80 -28.56 -45.69
N ASP A 7 -29.98 -28.50 -46.73
CA ASP A 7 -28.60 -28.03 -46.63
C ASP A 7 -28.52 -26.52 -46.39
N GLU A 8 -29.43 -25.73 -46.98
CA GLU A 8 -29.50 -24.28 -46.72
C GLU A 8 -29.97 -23.98 -45.29
N ILE A 9 -31.00 -24.68 -44.81
CA ILE A 9 -31.50 -24.55 -43.43
C ILE A 9 -30.42 -24.97 -42.41
N GLY A 10 -29.58 -25.96 -42.75
CA GLY A 10 -28.46 -26.38 -41.91
C GLY A 10 -27.34 -25.35 -41.83
N LYS A 11 -27.05 -24.64 -42.94
CA LYS A 11 -26.05 -23.57 -42.99
C LYS A 11 -26.50 -22.34 -42.22
N GLU A 12 -27.77 -21.95 -42.34
CA GLU A 12 -28.33 -20.80 -41.63
C GLU A 12 -28.32 -21.00 -40.11
N LYS A 13 -28.74 -22.18 -39.63
CA LYS A 13 -28.69 -22.51 -38.20
C LYS A 13 -27.27 -22.59 -37.63
N ARG A 14 -26.29 -22.96 -38.45
CA ARG A 14 -24.87 -22.98 -38.06
C ARG A 14 -24.31 -21.54 -38.00
N PHE A 15 -24.65 -20.71 -38.96
CA PHE A 15 -24.25 -19.30 -38.99
C PHE A 15 -24.84 -18.50 -37.82
N GLU A 16 -26.11 -18.74 -37.49
CA GLU A 16 -26.79 -18.10 -36.36
C GLU A 16 -26.20 -18.55 -35.00
N LYS A 17 -25.79 -19.82 -34.91
CA LYS A 17 -25.05 -20.34 -33.75
C LYS A 17 -23.68 -19.70 -33.61
N ASP A 18 -22.97 -19.48 -34.71
CA ASP A 18 -21.65 -18.84 -34.71
C ASP A 18 -21.73 -17.34 -34.34
N ILE A 19 -22.77 -16.62 -34.80
CA ILE A 19 -23.07 -15.25 -34.39
C ILE A 19 -23.36 -15.19 -32.88
N ASN A 20 -24.14 -16.12 -32.34
CA ASN A 20 -24.52 -16.12 -30.93
C ASN A 20 -23.32 -16.46 -30.01
N VAL A 21 -22.43 -17.36 -30.45
CA VAL A 21 -21.16 -17.67 -29.77
C VAL A 21 -20.21 -16.46 -29.81
N GLN A 22 -20.13 -15.74 -30.93
CA GLN A 22 -19.33 -14.50 -30.99
C GLN A 22 -19.91 -13.39 -30.10
N ASN A 23 -21.23 -13.17 -30.09
CA ASN A 23 -21.86 -12.16 -29.23
C ASN A 23 -21.70 -12.47 -27.73
N GLN A 24 -21.71 -13.75 -27.34
CA GLN A 24 -21.41 -14.16 -25.97
C GLN A 24 -19.94 -13.91 -25.58
N SER A 25 -18.99 -13.97 -26.53
CA SER A 25 -17.58 -13.70 -26.25
C SER A 25 -17.27 -12.20 -26.11
N ILE A 26 -18.01 -11.34 -26.82
CA ILE A 26 -17.94 -9.87 -26.71
C ILE A 26 -18.59 -9.38 -25.39
N SER A 27 -19.52 -10.15 -24.82
CA SER A 27 -20.15 -9.89 -23.50
C SER A 27 -19.31 -10.37 -22.31
N ARG A 28 -17.99 -10.60 -22.47
CA ARG A 28 -17.09 -10.71 -21.32
C ARG A 28 -16.92 -9.33 -20.70
N LYS A 29 -17.73 -9.07 -19.66
CA LYS A 29 -17.58 -8.02 -18.63
C LYS A 29 -16.31 -7.18 -18.86
N LYS A 30 -16.48 -5.98 -19.41
CA LYS A 30 -15.53 -4.87 -19.21
C LYS A 30 -15.50 -4.55 -17.72
N SER A 31 -14.88 -5.44 -16.94
CA SER A 31 -14.37 -5.11 -15.62
C SER A 31 -13.48 -3.89 -15.85
N PRO A 32 -13.74 -2.78 -15.16
CA PRO A 32 -12.95 -1.59 -15.36
C PRO A 32 -11.47 -1.92 -15.15
N HIS A 33 -10.67 -1.73 -16.19
CA HIS A 33 -9.23 -1.97 -16.18
C HIS A 33 -8.54 -1.18 -15.05
N TRP A 34 -9.15 -0.08 -14.59
CA TRP A 34 -8.67 0.71 -13.46
C TRP A 34 -8.65 -0.06 -12.13
N LEU A 35 -9.64 -0.93 -11.83
CA LEU A 35 -9.62 -1.74 -10.60
C LEU A 35 -8.46 -2.74 -10.54
N LYS A 36 -8.02 -3.25 -11.70
CA LYS A 36 -6.84 -4.16 -11.78
C LYS A 36 -5.51 -3.40 -11.75
N SER A 37 -5.53 -2.11 -12.09
CA SER A 37 -4.35 -1.23 -12.04
C SER A 37 -4.16 -0.58 -10.67
N LEU A 38 -5.23 -0.42 -9.89
CA LEU A 38 -5.17 0.09 -8.51
C LEU A 38 -4.49 -0.86 -7.53
N GLY A 39 -4.40 -2.16 -7.86
CA GLY A 39 -3.89 -3.19 -6.94
C GLY A 39 -2.53 -2.87 -6.29
N PRO A 40 -1.46 -2.61 -7.06
CA PRO A 40 -0.14 -2.33 -6.49
C PRO A 40 -0.13 -1.03 -5.68
N GLY A 41 -0.77 0.03 -6.17
CA GLY A 41 -0.77 1.35 -5.53
C GLY A 41 -1.57 1.36 -4.23
N VAL A 42 -2.76 0.75 -4.21
CA VAL A 42 -3.60 0.65 -3.01
C VAL A 42 -2.94 -0.24 -1.96
N ILE A 43 -2.33 -1.36 -2.36
CA ILE A 43 -1.61 -2.23 -1.42
C ILE A 43 -0.37 -1.51 -0.88
N THR A 44 0.37 -0.79 -1.72
CA THR A 44 1.56 -0.04 -1.28
C THR A 44 1.18 1.12 -0.35
N GLY A 45 0.13 1.87 -0.66
CA GLY A 45 -0.37 2.93 0.21
C GLY A 45 -0.92 2.41 1.54
N ALA A 46 -1.71 1.33 1.52
CA ALA A 46 -2.18 0.68 2.75
C ALA A 46 -1.05 0.00 3.55
N SER A 47 0.10 -0.24 2.94
CA SER A 47 1.30 -0.76 3.62
C SER A 47 2.18 0.35 4.20
N ASP A 48 1.84 1.63 4.01
CA ASP A 48 2.52 2.76 4.65
C ASP A 48 1.89 3.10 6.02
N ASP A 49 0.66 2.61 6.27
CA ASP A 49 -0.08 2.78 7.51
C ASP A 49 0.24 1.66 8.54
N ASP A 50 1.48 1.68 9.03
CA ASP A 50 1.98 0.70 10.01
C ASP A 50 1.38 0.93 11.41
N PRO A 51 1.25 -0.12 12.26
CA PRO A 51 0.82 0.03 13.66
C PRO A 51 1.67 1.04 14.45
N SER A 52 2.99 1.07 14.22
CA SER A 52 3.89 2.03 14.85
C SER A 52 3.61 3.48 14.41
N GLY A 53 3.30 3.69 13.13
CA GLY A 53 2.90 4.99 12.59
C GLY A 53 1.60 5.50 13.23
N ILE A 54 0.59 4.65 13.28
CA ILE A 54 -0.70 4.94 13.94
C ILE A 54 -0.50 5.23 15.43
N ALA A 55 0.34 4.46 16.13
CA ALA A 55 0.64 4.70 17.54
C ALA A 55 1.34 6.04 17.77
N THR A 56 2.27 6.42 16.88
CA THR A 56 2.98 7.71 16.92
C THR A 56 2.01 8.87 16.68
N ASP A 57 1.15 8.76 15.66
CA ASP A 57 0.15 9.80 15.36
C ASP A 57 -0.91 9.91 16.47
N SER A 58 -1.30 8.79 17.08
CA SER A 58 -2.19 8.76 18.24
C SER A 58 -1.53 9.38 19.48
N GLN A 59 -0.24 9.11 19.70
CA GLN A 59 0.52 9.70 20.81
C GLN A 59 0.71 11.21 20.61
N ALA A 60 0.99 11.65 19.38
CA ALA A 60 1.06 13.06 19.03
C ALA A 60 -0.28 13.78 19.30
N GLY A 61 -1.40 13.17 18.90
CA GLY A 61 -2.74 13.69 19.16
C GLY A 61 -3.10 13.71 20.64
N ALA A 62 -2.68 12.70 21.42
CA ALA A 62 -2.94 12.65 22.85
C ALA A 62 -2.14 13.71 23.65
N GLN A 63 -0.89 13.99 23.24
CA GLN A 63 -0.03 14.94 23.93
C GLN A 63 -0.27 16.40 23.50
N PHE A 64 -0.49 16.64 22.21
CA PHE A 64 -0.54 18.00 21.63
C PHE A 64 -1.89 18.35 21.03
N GLY A 65 -2.90 17.48 21.16
CA GLY A 65 -4.21 17.67 20.56
C GLY A 65 -4.10 17.89 19.05
N PHE A 66 -4.67 19.01 18.59
CA PHE A 66 -4.63 19.43 17.19
C PHE A 66 -3.36 20.21 16.80
N GLY A 67 -2.46 20.52 17.74
CA GLY A 67 -1.30 21.40 17.51
C GLY A 67 -0.28 20.89 16.49
N MET A 68 -0.25 19.58 16.20
CA MET A 68 0.63 18.97 15.19
C MET A 68 -0.08 18.53 13.91
N LEU A 69 -1.35 18.91 13.70
CA LEU A 69 -2.10 18.57 12.48
C LEU A 69 -1.52 19.24 11.24
N TRP A 70 -1.04 20.48 11.36
CA TRP A 70 -0.42 21.19 10.24
C TRP A 70 0.75 20.42 9.62
N MET A 71 1.51 19.64 10.40
CA MET A 71 2.57 18.78 9.88
C MET A 71 2.05 17.69 8.94
N ALA A 72 0.82 17.21 9.15
CA ALA A 72 0.17 16.23 8.27
C ALA A 72 -0.09 16.82 6.87
N LEU A 73 -0.45 18.10 6.82
CA LEU A 73 -0.70 18.81 5.57
C LEU A 73 0.58 18.98 4.73
N PHE A 74 1.73 19.21 5.37
CA PHE A 74 3.02 19.35 4.68
C PHE A 74 3.69 18.00 4.37
N GLN A 75 3.54 17.00 5.23
CA GLN A 75 4.18 15.69 5.00
C GLN A 75 3.54 14.94 3.83
N TYR A 76 2.22 15.03 3.65
CA TYR A 76 1.48 14.29 2.63
C TYR A 76 1.92 14.60 1.18
N PRO A 77 2.03 15.88 0.74
CA PRO A 77 2.51 16.18 -0.60
C PRO A 77 3.97 15.77 -0.80
N MET A 78 4.83 15.96 0.22
CA MET A 78 6.23 15.53 0.15
C MET A 78 6.36 14.03 -0.04
N MET A 79 5.60 13.26 0.75
CA MET A 79 5.50 11.81 0.62
C MET A 79 5.01 11.42 -0.79
N THR A 80 3.93 12.03 -1.28
CA THR A 80 3.38 11.74 -2.60
C THR A 80 4.41 11.97 -3.71
N VAL A 81 5.17 13.07 -3.66
CA VAL A 81 6.22 13.38 -4.65
C VAL A 81 7.33 12.31 -4.62
N ILE A 82 7.78 11.91 -3.43
CA ILE A 82 8.81 10.86 -3.29
C ILE A 82 8.29 9.53 -3.85
N GLN A 83 7.06 9.14 -3.51
CA GLN A 83 6.44 7.92 -4.01
C GLN A 83 6.31 7.94 -5.54
N GLU A 84 5.85 9.07 -6.10
CA GLU A 84 5.70 9.25 -7.54
C GLU A 84 7.05 9.15 -8.27
N MET A 85 8.08 9.83 -7.77
CA MET A 85 9.42 9.78 -8.34
C MET A 85 9.98 8.36 -8.35
N CYS A 86 9.85 7.63 -7.23
CA CYS A 86 10.27 6.24 -7.17
C CYS A 86 9.48 5.38 -8.17
N VAL A 87 8.15 5.49 -8.23
CA VAL A 87 7.33 4.74 -9.20
C VAL A 87 7.75 5.03 -10.65
N ARG A 88 7.97 6.30 -11.01
CA ARG A 88 8.45 6.70 -12.35
C ARG A 88 9.80 6.06 -12.69
N ILE A 89 10.75 6.04 -11.75
CA ILE A 89 12.06 5.39 -11.94
C ILE A 89 11.88 3.89 -12.19
N GLY A 90 11.01 3.22 -11.42
CA GLY A 90 10.73 1.79 -11.57
C GLY A 90 10.07 1.45 -12.90
N LEU A 91 9.15 2.31 -13.37
CA LEU A 91 8.45 2.14 -14.64
C LEU A 91 9.40 2.33 -15.84
N ILE A 92 10.24 3.37 -15.81
CA ILE A 92 11.17 3.69 -16.92
C ILE A 92 12.32 2.69 -16.98
N THR A 93 12.85 2.25 -15.84
CA THR A 93 14.02 1.36 -15.80
C THR A 93 13.65 -0.11 -15.95
N GLY A 94 12.36 -0.47 -15.79
CA GLY A 94 11.88 -1.86 -15.78
C GLY A 94 12.45 -2.73 -14.65
N ASN A 95 13.13 -2.10 -13.69
CA ASN A 95 13.85 -2.74 -12.59
C ASN A 95 13.52 -2.00 -11.29
N GLY A 96 13.37 -2.72 -10.16
CA GLY A 96 13.19 -2.09 -8.85
C GLY A 96 14.38 -1.22 -8.44
N LEU A 97 14.14 -0.23 -7.56
CA LEU A 97 15.14 0.76 -7.12
C LEU A 97 16.44 0.11 -6.62
N THR A 98 16.35 -1.00 -5.89
CA THR A 98 17.52 -1.75 -5.41
C THR A 98 18.41 -2.24 -6.54
N THR A 99 17.82 -2.72 -7.64
CA THR A 99 18.56 -3.22 -8.82
C THR A 99 19.25 -2.08 -9.56
N VAL A 100 18.60 -0.92 -9.65
CA VAL A 100 19.16 0.29 -10.26
C VAL A 100 20.35 0.81 -9.45
N ILE A 101 20.19 0.92 -8.12
CA ILE A 101 21.27 1.34 -7.21
C ILE A 101 22.44 0.34 -7.27
N LYS A 102 22.16 -0.97 -7.31
CA LYS A 102 23.18 -2.01 -7.47
C LYS A 102 24.00 -1.87 -8.76
N ARG A 103 23.34 -1.54 -9.87
CA ARG A 103 23.99 -1.40 -11.18
C ARG A 103 24.87 -0.14 -11.26
N ARG A 104 24.46 0.96 -10.65
CA ARG A 104 25.15 2.26 -10.75
C ARG A 104 26.14 2.55 -9.61
N TYR A 105 25.92 1.99 -8.42
CA TYR A 105 26.70 2.30 -7.21
C TYR A 105 27.15 1.04 -6.44
N SER A 106 27.88 0.13 -7.10
CA SER A 106 28.25 -1.19 -6.54
C SER A 106 28.92 -1.15 -5.15
N LYS A 107 29.72 -0.12 -4.85
CA LYS A 107 30.42 0.03 -3.56
C LYS A 107 29.53 0.55 -2.41
N VAL A 108 28.47 1.31 -2.73
CA VAL A 108 27.59 1.96 -1.73
C VAL A 108 26.36 1.09 -1.41
N VAL A 109 26.07 0.09 -2.24
CA VAL A 109 24.89 -0.76 -2.07
C VAL A 109 24.92 -1.58 -0.80
N PHE A 110 26.06 -2.15 -0.44
CA PHE A 110 26.19 -2.95 0.79
C PHE A 110 25.91 -2.14 2.06
N PRO A 111 26.58 -0.99 2.32
CA PRO A 111 26.28 -0.20 3.50
C PRO A 111 24.87 0.41 3.48
N LEU A 112 24.34 0.77 2.30
CA LEU A 112 22.98 1.29 2.20
C LEU A 112 21.93 0.21 2.49
N THR A 113 22.14 -1.01 1.99
CA THR A 113 21.23 -2.13 2.20
C THR A 113 21.29 -2.63 3.65
N SER A 114 22.46 -2.61 4.29
CA SER A 114 22.57 -2.95 5.71
C SER A 114 21.87 -1.94 6.61
N LEU A 115 22.01 -0.63 6.32
CA LEU A 115 21.28 0.41 7.03
C LEU A 115 19.76 0.23 6.88
N LEU A 116 19.30 -0.06 5.66
CA LEU A 116 17.89 -0.34 5.38
C LEU A 116 17.37 -1.55 6.16
N LEU A 117 18.17 -2.61 6.24
CA LEU A 117 17.83 -3.82 6.98
C LEU A 117 17.66 -3.53 8.48
N ILE A 118 18.58 -2.75 9.05
CA ILE A 118 18.51 -2.35 10.47
C ILE A 118 17.27 -1.49 10.72
N ALA A 119 17.02 -0.49 9.87
CA ALA A 119 15.85 0.38 9.98
C ALA A 119 14.53 -0.42 9.95
N ASN A 120 14.39 -1.35 8.99
CA ASN A 120 13.20 -2.20 8.89
C ASN A 120 13.05 -3.16 10.07
N THR A 121 14.17 -3.67 10.61
CA THR A 121 14.13 -4.55 11.79
C THR A 121 13.61 -3.79 13.01
N ILE A 122 14.05 -2.54 13.19
CA ILE A 122 13.54 -1.65 14.23
C ILE A 122 12.06 -1.35 14.01
N ASN A 123 11.64 -1.08 12.76
CA ASN A 123 10.25 -0.80 12.43
C ASN A 123 9.32 -1.98 12.76
N ILE A 124 9.72 -3.21 12.36
CA ILE A 124 8.96 -4.43 12.70
C ILE A 124 8.87 -4.60 14.23
N GLY A 125 9.95 -4.32 14.96
CA GLY A 125 9.94 -4.35 16.43
C GLY A 125 8.96 -3.33 17.02
N ALA A 126 8.94 -2.11 16.49
CA ALA A 126 8.00 -1.05 16.89
C ALA A 126 6.55 -1.43 16.57
N ASP A 127 6.29 -2.05 15.42
CA ASP A 127 4.95 -2.51 15.03
C ASP A 127 4.41 -3.58 15.97
N ILE A 128 5.21 -4.60 16.28
CA ILE A 128 4.80 -5.65 17.23
C ILE A 128 4.53 -5.02 18.61
N GLY A 129 5.38 -4.09 19.04
CA GLY A 129 5.18 -3.35 20.30
C GLY A 129 3.89 -2.54 20.31
N ALA A 130 3.59 -1.83 19.22
CA ALA A 130 2.36 -1.07 19.05
C ALA A 130 1.13 -1.97 19.06
N MET A 131 1.15 -3.09 18.33
CA MET A 131 0.05 -4.08 18.33
C MET A 131 -0.21 -4.65 19.73
N ALA A 132 0.85 -4.99 20.48
CA ALA A 132 0.73 -5.47 21.85
C ALA A 132 0.14 -4.39 22.79
N ALA A 133 0.56 -3.13 22.63
CA ALA A 133 0.00 -2.01 23.37
C ALA A 133 -1.50 -1.81 23.05
N SER A 134 -1.91 -1.92 21.78
CA SER A 134 -3.31 -1.84 21.38
C SER A 134 -4.17 -2.96 22.00
N VAL A 135 -3.67 -4.21 22.04
CA VAL A 135 -4.39 -5.31 22.70
C VAL A 135 -4.57 -5.06 24.19
N ARG A 136 -3.55 -4.48 24.85
CA ARG A 136 -3.64 -4.14 26.27
C ARG A 136 -4.70 -3.07 26.56
N LEU A 137 -5.01 -2.19 25.61
CA LEU A 137 -6.13 -1.24 25.74
C LEU A 137 -7.49 -1.95 25.75
N VAL A 138 -7.62 -3.07 25.05
CA VAL A 138 -8.88 -3.86 24.99
C VAL A 138 -8.95 -4.87 26.13
N PHE A 139 -7.83 -5.52 26.46
CA PHE A 139 -7.71 -6.53 27.51
C PHE A 139 -6.61 -6.13 28.50
N PRO A 140 -6.93 -5.30 29.51
CA PRO A 140 -5.94 -4.78 30.45
C PRO A 140 -5.25 -5.84 31.29
N GLN A 141 -5.86 -7.02 31.44
CA GLN A 141 -5.36 -8.12 32.26
C GLN A 141 -4.20 -8.87 31.61
N LEU A 142 -3.95 -8.70 30.30
CA LEU A 142 -2.87 -9.39 29.59
C LEU A 142 -1.52 -8.68 29.79
N PRO A 143 -0.48 -9.40 30.28
CA PRO A 143 0.86 -8.85 30.35
C PRO A 143 1.40 -8.52 28.95
N ILE A 144 2.01 -7.34 28.81
CA ILE A 144 2.50 -6.87 27.51
C ILE A 144 3.54 -7.81 26.89
N ILE A 145 4.36 -8.45 27.72
CA ILE A 145 5.38 -9.41 27.28
C ILE A 145 4.73 -10.62 26.58
N ILE A 146 3.62 -11.13 27.15
CA ILE A 146 2.89 -12.26 26.58
C ILE A 146 2.21 -11.83 25.28
N ALA A 147 1.59 -10.64 25.25
CA ALA A 147 0.99 -10.10 24.05
C ALA A 147 2.02 -9.94 22.92
N THR A 148 3.16 -9.31 23.18
CA THR A 148 4.27 -9.15 22.22
C THR A 148 4.76 -10.49 21.71
N LEU A 149 5.08 -11.44 22.60
CA LEU A 149 5.59 -12.75 22.21
C LEU A 149 4.56 -13.52 21.37
N SER A 150 3.29 -13.46 21.74
CA SER A 150 2.21 -14.11 20.98
C SER A 150 2.10 -13.55 19.56
N PHE A 151 2.18 -12.22 19.38
CA PHE A 151 2.17 -11.59 18.07
C PHE A 151 3.42 -11.95 17.26
N THR A 152 4.60 -11.97 17.87
CA THR A 152 5.83 -12.37 17.20
C THR A 152 5.70 -13.79 16.65
N VAL A 153 5.29 -14.76 17.48
CA VAL A 153 5.10 -16.15 17.07
C VAL A 153 4.04 -16.26 16.00
N PHE A 154 2.90 -15.58 16.16
CA PHE A 154 1.81 -15.59 15.19
C PHE A 154 2.24 -15.04 13.82
N ILE A 155 2.94 -13.90 13.78
CA ILE A 155 3.42 -13.28 12.55
C ILE A 155 4.45 -14.18 11.85
N VAL A 156 5.43 -14.71 12.59
CA VAL A 156 6.45 -15.62 12.03
C VAL A 156 5.82 -16.90 11.50
N ALA A 157 4.91 -17.51 12.26
CA ALA A 157 4.18 -18.71 11.81
C ALA A 157 3.36 -18.41 10.55
N SER A 158 2.66 -17.27 10.51
CA SER A 158 1.88 -16.84 9.35
C SER A 158 2.75 -16.65 8.10
N GLN A 159 3.94 -16.08 8.23
CA GLN A 159 4.88 -15.90 7.11
C GLN A 159 5.35 -17.23 6.51
N VAL A 160 5.53 -18.27 7.33
CA VAL A 160 5.97 -19.59 6.87
C VAL A 160 4.82 -20.43 6.32
N LEU A 161 3.65 -20.36 6.95
CA LEU A 161 2.52 -21.27 6.67
C LEU A 161 1.55 -20.74 5.60
N VAL A 162 1.48 -19.42 5.39
CA VAL A 162 0.46 -18.82 4.52
C VAL A 162 1.01 -18.51 3.13
N PRO A 163 0.45 -19.09 2.05
CA PRO A 163 0.87 -18.76 0.70
C PRO A 163 0.50 -17.33 0.32
N TYR A 164 1.38 -16.66 -0.41
CA TYR A 164 1.29 -15.23 -0.78
C TYR A 164 -0.08 -14.82 -1.36
N ASN A 165 -0.71 -15.66 -2.17
CA ASN A 165 -2.02 -15.36 -2.77
C ASN A 165 -3.15 -15.22 -1.73
N LYS A 166 -3.06 -15.92 -0.60
CA LYS A 166 -4.01 -15.76 0.52
C LYS A 166 -3.67 -14.49 1.32
N TYR A 167 -2.37 -14.23 1.55
CA TYR A 167 -1.89 -13.06 2.28
C TYR A 167 -2.39 -11.74 1.65
N VAL A 168 -2.24 -11.60 0.32
CA VAL A 168 -2.70 -10.39 -0.41
C VAL A 168 -4.22 -10.19 -0.30
N LYS A 169 -5.02 -11.26 -0.29
CA LYS A 169 -6.48 -11.15 -0.10
C LYS A 169 -6.82 -10.65 1.30
N ILE A 170 -6.14 -11.18 2.32
CA ILE A 170 -6.34 -10.77 3.72
C ILE A 170 -5.98 -9.29 3.88
N LEU A 171 -4.82 -8.86 3.37
CA LEU A 171 -4.42 -7.44 3.41
C LEU A 171 -5.45 -6.52 2.76
N LYS A 172 -6.07 -6.93 1.65
CA LYS A 172 -7.11 -6.13 1.00
C LYS A 172 -8.33 -5.92 1.90
N TYR A 173 -8.73 -6.93 2.67
CA TYR A 173 -9.83 -6.81 3.63
C TYR A 173 -9.42 -6.01 4.87
N LEU A 174 -8.18 -6.17 5.34
CA LEU A 174 -7.64 -5.36 6.43
C LEU A 174 -7.57 -3.87 6.06
N ALA A 175 -7.25 -3.52 4.82
CA ALA A 175 -7.31 -2.13 4.36
C ALA A 175 -8.71 -1.50 4.50
N ILE A 176 -9.78 -2.31 4.45
CA ILE A 176 -11.15 -1.81 4.67
C ILE A 176 -11.33 -1.38 6.13
N SER A 177 -10.60 -1.95 7.10
CA SER A 177 -10.69 -1.50 8.50
C SER A 177 -10.12 -0.10 8.71
N LEU A 178 -9.29 0.43 7.81
CA LEU A 178 -8.81 1.81 7.89
C LEU A 178 -9.97 2.83 7.76
N PHE A 179 -11.08 2.47 7.11
CA PHE A 179 -12.27 3.31 7.07
C PHE A 179 -12.93 3.47 8.45
N ALA A 180 -12.63 2.59 9.42
CA ALA A 180 -13.09 2.76 10.79
C ALA A 180 -12.54 4.06 11.42
N TYR A 181 -11.38 4.56 10.99
CA TYR A 181 -10.84 5.84 11.49
C TYR A 181 -11.72 7.03 11.14
N ILE A 182 -12.36 7.02 9.96
CA ILE A 182 -13.30 8.08 9.55
C ILE A 182 -14.51 8.07 10.48
N ILE A 183 -15.03 6.88 10.79
CA ILE A 183 -16.15 6.71 11.72
C ILE A 183 -15.75 7.20 13.12
N THR A 184 -14.58 6.79 13.61
CA THR A 184 -14.05 7.24 14.91
C THR A 184 -13.87 8.76 14.96
N ALA A 185 -13.38 9.39 13.88
CA ALA A 185 -13.22 10.83 13.81
C ALA A 185 -14.56 11.57 13.91
N VAL A 186 -15.62 11.05 13.29
CA VAL A 186 -16.97 11.61 13.38
C VAL A 186 -17.56 11.41 14.79
N ILE A 187 -17.40 10.23 15.38
CA ILE A 187 -17.91 9.92 16.73
C ILE A 187 -17.17 10.72 17.81
N ALA A 188 -15.85 10.91 17.66
CA ALA A 188 -15.04 11.66 18.61
C ALA A 188 -15.45 13.15 18.70
N GLY A 189 -16.28 13.65 17.78
CA GLY A 189 -17.02 14.91 17.97
C GLY A 189 -16.13 16.14 18.17
N GLY A 190 -14.99 16.21 17.47
CA GLY A 190 -14.08 17.36 17.57
C GLY A 190 -14.67 18.65 17.01
N ASN A 191 -14.25 19.80 17.55
CA ASN A 191 -14.56 21.12 16.98
C ASN A 191 -13.95 21.22 15.56
N TRP A 192 -14.78 21.04 14.53
CA TRP A 192 -14.35 21.10 13.12
C TRP A 192 -13.64 22.41 12.77
N ASN A 193 -14.07 23.53 13.38
CA ASN A 193 -13.42 24.82 13.19
C ASN A 193 -11.99 24.83 13.75
N GLN A 194 -11.78 24.22 14.91
CA GLN A 194 -10.45 24.13 15.52
C GLN A 194 -9.56 23.17 14.74
N LEU A 195 -10.10 22.05 14.25
CA LEU A 195 -9.39 21.09 13.40
C LEU A 195 -8.88 21.75 12.11
N LEU A 196 -9.73 22.51 11.42
CA LEU A 196 -9.35 23.25 10.21
C LEU A 196 -8.34 24.36 10.52
N ALA A 197 -8.56 25.13 11.59
CA ALA A 197 -7.64 26.19 12.00
C ALA A 197 -6.26 25.63 12.34
N SER A 198 -6.17 24.57 13.14
CA SER A 198 -4.91 23.93 13.54
C SER A 198 -4.26 23.10 12.42
N SER A 199 -4.97 22.80 11.33
CA SER A 199 -4.38 22.20 10.12
C SER A 199 -3.61 23.21 9.27
N ILE A 200 -3.95 24.50 9.36
CA ILE A 200 -3.34 25.57 8.56
C ILE A 200 -2.38 26.42 9.40
N ILE A 201 -2.77 26.73 10.64
CA ILE A 201 -2.00 27.58 11.55
C ILE A 201 -1.00 26.70 12.31
N PRO A 202 0.31 26.89 12.09
CA PRO A 202 1.31 26.10 12.78
C PRO A 202 1.37 26.49 14.25
N HIS A 203 1.21 25.49 15.13
CA HIS A 203 1.50 25.62 16.55
C HIS A 203 2.87 25.00 16.82
N ILE A 204 3.77 25.78 17.43
CA ILE A 204 5.14 25.34 17.73
C ILE A 204 5.38 25.60 19.21
N GLU A 205 5.67 24.52 19.94
CA GLU A 205 6.10 24.60 21.33
C GLU A 205 7.58 24.23 21.42
N PHE A 206 8.37 25.02 22.15
CA PHE A 206 9.79 24.71 22.38
C PHE A 206 9.98 23.79 23.58
N THR A 207 9.29 22.64 23.56
CA THR A 207 9.44 21.60 24.59
C THR A 207 10.23 20.41 24.04
N PRO A 208 11.00 19.69 24.88
CA PRO A 208 11.70 18.47 24.46
C PRO A 208 10.75 17.42 23.88
N ALA A 209 9.53 17.32 24.45
CA ALA A 209 8.49 16.41 23.96
C ALA A 209 8.03 16.79 22.54
N PHE A 210 7.81 18.08 22.28
CA PHE A 210 7.44 18.57 20.95
C PHE A 210 8.57 18.30 19.94
N ALA A 211 9.82 18.55 20.31
CA ALA A 211 10.98 18.28 19.45
C ALA A 211 11.13 16.79 19.12
N MET A 212 10.98 15.90 20.10
CA MET A 212 11.02 14.45 19.86
C MET A 212 9.92 13.98 18.91
N MET A 213 8.69 14.45 19.12
CA MET A 213 7.56 14.09 18.25
C MET A 213 7.69 14.69 16.85
N PHE A 214 8.22 15.91 16.74
CA PHE A 214 8.53 16.55 15.47
C PHE A 214 9.54 15.73 14.67
N VAL A 215 10.64 15.31 15.30
CA VAL A 215 11.64 14.43 14.68
C VAL A 215 11.02 13.08 14.30
N ALA A 216 10.22 12.47 15.16
CA ALA A 216 9.54 11.21 14.86
C ALA A 216 8.68 11.30 13.59
N LYS A 217 7.89 12.38 13.45
CA LYS A 217 7.10 12.64 12.24
C LYS A 217 7.95 12.88 10.98
N LEU A 218 9.10 13.52 11.10
CA LEU A 218 10.02 13.70 9.95
C LEU A 218 10.70 12.39 9.54
N VAL A 219 11.13 11.58 10.50
CA VAL A 219 11.72 10.25 10.24
C VAL A 219 10.73 9.36 9.49
N LYS A 220 9.42 9.44 9.80
CA LYS A 220 8.35 8.72 9.09
C LYS A 220 8.38 8.97 7.57
N ILE A 221 8.58 10.22 7.13
CA ILE A 221 8.64 10.56 5.70
C ILE A 221 9.76 9.79 4.98
N THR A 222 10.85 9.45 5.68
CA THR A 222 11.98 8.71 5.11
C THR A 222 11.66 7.22 4.93
N GLN A 223 10.78 6.65 5.77
CA GLN A 223 10.37 5.24 5.68
C GLN A 223 9.58 4.93 4.40
N VAL A 224 8.93 5.94 3.81
CA VAL A 224 8.19 5.85 2.55
C VAL A 224 9.02 5.24 1.41
N VAL A 225 10.33 5.54 1.36
CA VAL A 225 11.23 5.02 0.30
C VAL A 225 11.29 3.48 0.34
N VAL A 226 11.17 2.89 1.53
CA VAL A 226 11.16 1.43 1.72
C VAL A 226 9.88 0.83 1.17
N VAL A 227 8.74 1.39 1.55
CA VAL A 227 7.41 0.93 1.14
C VAL A 227 7.28 0.96 -0.38
N VAL A 228 7.77 2.03 -1.01
CA VAL A 228 7.78 2.14 -2.48
C VAL A 228 8.74 1.13 -3.11
N SER A 229 9.90 0.88 -2.51
CA SER A 229 10.85 -0.13 -3.00
C SER A 229 10.23 -1.54 -3.01
N LEU A 230 9.39 -1.87 -2.02
CA LEU A 230 8.62 -3.12 -1.98
C LEU A 230 7.54 -3.15 -3.07
N GLY A 231 6.79 -2.06 -3.24
CA GLY A 231 5.78 -1.92 -4.29
C GLY A 231 6.35 -2.08 -5.70
N GLN A 232 7.54 -1.54 -5.96
CA GLN A 232 8.22 -1.68 -7.24
C GLN A 232 8.63 -3.12 -7.58
N ARG A 233 8.99 -3.96 -6.59
CA ARG A 233 9.29 -5.38 -6.85
C ARG A 233 8.06 -6.14 -7.33
N PHE A 234 6.89 -5.76 -6.83
CA PHE A 234 5.63 -6.31 -7.30
C PHE A 234 5.35 -5.88 -8.75
N LEU A 235 5.58 -4.60 -9.05
CA LEU A 235 5.46 -4.07 -10.40
C LEU A 235 6.45 -4.72 -11.37
N GLU A 236 7.71 -4.94 -10.96
CA GLU A 236 8.74 -5.61 -11.75
C GLU A 236 8.32 -7.05 -12.11
N LYS A 237 7.79 -7.82 -11.16
CA LYS A 237 7.24 -9.17 -11.46
C LYS A 237 6.13 -9.09 -12.51
N LYS A 238 5.24 -8.10 -12.40
CA LYS A 238 4.12 -7.91 -13.33
C LYS A 238 4.59 -7.45 -14.72
N LEU A 239 5.60 -6.57 -14.79
CA LEU A 239 6.20 -6.10 -16.04
C LEU A 239 6.96 -7.22 -16.76
N ARG A 240 7.75 -8.05 -16.05
CA ARG A 240 8.41 -9.23 -16.65
C ARG A 240 7.43 -10.28 -17.18
N LEU A 241 6.25 -10.39 -16.57
CA LEU A 241 5.13 -11.19 -17.09
C LEU A 241 4.50 -10.57 -18.35
N CYS A 242 4.56 -9.24 -18.49
CA CYS A 242 4.06 -8.49 -19.64
C CYS A 242 5.05 -8.48 -20.82
N ASP A 243 6.36 -8.51 -20.57
CA ASP A 243 7.40 -8.61 -21.62
C ASP A 243 7.39 -9.96 -22.36
N GLN A 244 6.68 -10.98 -21.85
CA GLN A 244 6.37 -12.19 -22.62
C GLN A 244 5.24 -12.00 -23.65
N ILE A 245 4.62 -10.81 -23.71
CA ILE A 245 3.65 -10.40 -24.72
C ILE A 245 4.37 -9.40 -25.62
N PRO A 246 4.53 -9.67 -26.94
CA PRO A 246 5.40 -8.88 -27.79
C PRO A 246 4.97 -7.40 -27.82
N LEU A 247 5.95 -6.55 -27.54
CA LEU A 247 5.99 -5.10 -27.67
C LEU A 247 5.54 -4.65 -29.07
N LEU A 248 4.26 -4.30 -29.23
CA LEU A 248 3.77 -3.72 -30.49
C LEU A 248 2.89 -2.47 -30.33
N ALA A 249 2.84 -1.83 -29.16
CA ALA A 249 1.88 -0.74 -28.92
C ALA A 249 2.45 0.57 -28.31
N TRP A 250 3.76 0.80 -28.29
CA TRP A 250 4.34 2.06 -27.78
C TRP A 250 4.81 3.03 -28.87
N HIS A 251 4.15 3.00 -30.03
CA HIS A 251 4.29 4.03 -31.05
C HIS A 251 3.11 5.00 -30.95
N PHE A 252 3.01 5.80 -29.88
CA PHE A 252 2.13 6.97 -29.91
C PHE A 252 2.63 8.12 -29.03
N HIS A 253 2.95 9.20 -29.73
CA HIS A 253 3.26 10.58 -29.35
C HIS A 253 4.62 10.93 -28.70
N ARG A 254 5.52 11.35 -29.61
CA ARG A 254 6.36 12.57 -29.49
C ARG A 254 5.62 13.73 -28.82
#